data_AF-A0A397IVW0-F1
#
_entry.id   AF-A0A397IVW0-F1
#
_cell.length_a   1.000
_cell.length_b   1.000
_cell.length_c   1.000
_cell.angle_alpha   90.00
_cell.angle_beta   90.00
_cell.angle_gamma   90.00
#
_symmetry.space_group_name_H-M   'P 1'
#
loop_
_entity.id
_entity.type
_entity.pdbx_description
1 polymer ?
#
loop_
_entity_poly.entity_id
_entity_poly.type
_entity_poly.pdbx_seq_one_letter_code
_entity_poly.pdbx_strand_id
1 'polypeptide(L)'
;MFHPDYNSITNRLPKSLVHKAYKRLLLHTYNPIPPEQIFEKCDRIEAYLNHTLEVYEKGLNQKRKKRIQIIEPFENLSYNIDMASQEFQDTVPICNHEEEINCRVKKELDSLSRKLLEYNEKTFSSFMQEITKQLEERVNVNNKLRSEIEQQKIKLHEAEKLLRTLNN
;
A
#
# COMPACT_ATOMS: atom_id res chain seq x y z
N MET A 1 1.00 -29.48 0.47
CA MET A 1 0.12 -29.55 -0.72
C MET A 1 -1.30 -29.80 -0.20
N PHE A 2 -2.36 -29.32 -0.86
CA PHE A 2 -3.74 -29.57 -0.38
C PHE A 2 -4.19 -31.00 -0.70
N HIS A 3 -5.21 -31.51 0.01
CA HIS A 3 -5.85 -32.78 -0.30
C HIS A 3 -6.38 -32.82 -1.76
N PRO A 4 -6.30 -33.96 -2.48
CA PRO A 4 -6.72 -34.06 -3.88
C PRO A 4 -8.16 -33.65 -4.18
N ASP A 5 -9.07 -33.75 -3.21
CA ASP A 5 -10.47 -33.34 -3.39
C ASP A 5 -10.62 -31.85 -3.74
N TYR A 6 -9.66 -31.01 -3.33
CA TYR A 6 -9.68 -29.59 -3.65
C TYR A 6 -9.09 -29.26 -5.04
N ASN A 7 -8.64 -30.27 -5.80
CA ASN A 7 -8.03 -30.07 -7.12
C ASN A 7 -8.96 -29.33 -8.09
N SER A 8 -10.27 -29.55 -7.98
CA SER A 8 -11.29 -28.84 -8.76
C SER A 8 -11.21 -27.32 -8.59
N ILE A 9 -10.88 -26.85 -7.38
CA ILE A 9 -10.75 -25.43 -7.03
C ILE A 9 -9.32 -24.94 -7.28
N THR A 10 -8.31 -25.68 -6.84
CA THR A 10 -6.91 -25.24 -6.92
C THR A 10 -6.40 -25.19 -8.36
N ASN A 11 -6.90 -26.03 -9.26
CA ASN A 11 -6.54 -26.00 -10.68
C ASN A 11 -7.07 -24.75 -11.41
N ARG A 12 -8.12 -24.11 -10.88
CA ARG A 12 -8.68 -22.86 -11.42
C ARG A 12 -7.98 -21.61 -10.90
N LEU A 13 -7.17 -21.76 -9.85
CA LEU A 13 -6.42 -20.66 -9.25
C LEU A 13 -4.97 -20.62 -9.78
N PRO A 14 -4.39 -19.42 -9.97
CA PRO A 14 -2.96 -19.27 -10.19
C PRO A 14 -2.14 -19.94 -9.09
N LYS A 15 -1.04 -20.61 -9.45
CA LYS A 15 -0.14 -21.29 -8.51
C LYS A 15 0.33 -20.40 -7.35
N SER A 16 0.54 -19.11 -7.60
CA SER A 16 0.92 -18.12 -6.57
C SER A 16 -0.18 -17.90 -5.53
N LEU A 17 -1.46 -17.94 -5.91
CA LEU A 17 -2.59 -17.82 -5.00
C LEU A 17 -2.81 -19.10 -4.20
N VAL A 18 -2.64 -20.27 -4.82
CA VAL A 18 -2.68 -21.56 -4.12
C VAL A 18 -1.61 -21.61 -3.03
N HIS A 19 -0.37 -21.21 -3.35
CA HIS A 19 0.73 -21.14 -2.39
C HIS A 19 0.45 -20.16 -1.24
N LYS A 20 -0.14 -19.00 -1.57
CA LYS A 20 -0.51 -18.00 -0.57
C LYS A 20 -1.63 -18.49 0.36
N ALA A 21 -2.64 -19.17 -0.20
CA ALA A 21 -3.73 -19.78 0.57
C ALA A 21 -3.19 -20.84 1.52
N TYR A 22 -2.30 -21.71 1.04
CA TYR A 22 -1.65 -22.74 1.86
C TYR A 22 -0.90 -22.15 3.06
N LYS A 23 -0.07 -21.12 2.82
CA LYS A 23 0.64 -20.42 3.91
C LYS A 23 -0.32 -19.76 4.90
N ARG A 24 -1.41 -19.15 4.41
CA ARG A 24 -2.37 -18.45 5.28
C ARG A 24 -3.17 -19.40 6.16
N LEU A 25 -3.57 -20.56 5.65
CA LEU A 25 -4.30 -21.55 6.44
C LEU A 25 -3.41 -22.19 7.51
N LEU A 26 -2.13 -22.40 7.21
CA LEU A 26 -1.14 -22.92 8.19
C LEU A 26 -0.74 -21.88 9.24
N LEU A 27 -0.53 -20.63 8.85
CA LEU A 27 0.12 -19.60 9.67
C LEU A 27 -0.87 -18.54 10.18
N HIS A 28 -2.17 -18.81 10.18
CA HIS A 28 -3.16 -17.83 10.63
C HIS A 28 -2.99 -17.54 12.13
N THR A 29 -2.92 -16.25 12.50
CA THR A 29 -2.71 -15.82 13.89
C THR A 29 -3.85 -16.20 14.83
N TYR A 30 -5.08 -16.28 14.31
CA TYR A 30 -6.25 -16.76 15.02
C TYR A 30 -6.72 -18.08 14.41
N ASN A 31 -6.51 -19.20 15.09
CA ASN A 31 -6.96 -20.54 14.70
C ASN A 31 -6.29 -21.12 13.42
N PRO A 32 -4.98 -21.42 13.47
CA PRO A 32 -4.26 -22.09 12.37
C PRO A 32 -4.78 -23.51 12.16
N ILE A 33 -4.81 -23.96 10.91
CA ILE A 33 -5.12 -25.35 10.59
C ILE A 33 -3.83 -26.17 10.75
N PRO A 34 -3.82 -27.22 11.59
CA PRO A 34 -2.68 -28.12 11.72
C PRO A 34 -2.28 -28.69 10.35
N PRO A 35 -0.99 -28.89 10.09
CA PRO A 35 -0.52 -29.46 8.83
C PRO A 35 -1.23 -30.76 8.44
N GLU A 36 -1.55 -31.59 9.42
CA GLU A 36 -2.22 -32.89 9.26
C GLU A 36 -3.63 -32.71 8.69
N GLN A 37 -4.37 -31.72 9.17
CA GLN A 37 -5.74 -31.44 8.75
C GLN A 37 -5.84 -30.78 7.36
N ILE A 38 -4.74 -30.26 6.82
CA ILE A 38 -4.71 -29.71 5.44
C ILE A 38 -4.73 -30.83 4.39
N PHE A 39 -4.24 -32.00 4.77
CA PHE A 39 -4.35 -33.21 3.97
C PHE A 39 -5.66 -33.95 4.19
N GLU A 40 -6.53 -33.46 5.07
CA GLU A 40 -7.84 -34.04 5.32
C GLU A 40 -8.94 -33.18 4.69
N LYS A 41 -10.11 -33.79 4.51
CA LYS A 41 -11.30 -33.09 4.05
C LYS A 41 -11.87 -32.26 5.19
N CYS A 42 -11.98 -30.96 4.97
CA CYS A 42 -12.38 -29.97 5.95
C CYS A 42 -13.18 -28.87 5.26
N ASP A 43 -14.45 -28.72 5.66
CA ASP A 43 -15.37 -27.73 5.09
C ASP A 43 -14.84 -26.29 5.21
N ARG A 44 -14.04 -26.01 6.24
CA ARG A 44 -13.39 -24.71 6.45
C ARG A 44 -12.35 -24.41 5.36
N ILE A 45 -11.57 -25.42 4.96
CA ILE A 45 -10.58 -25.29 3.88
C ILE A 45 -11.31 -25.10 2.56
N GLU A 46 -12.36 -25.90 2.32
CA GLU A 46 -13.17 -25.82 1.12
C GLU A 46 -13.84 -24.45 0.96
N ALA A 47 -14.49 -23.95 2.02
CA ALA A 47 -15.13 -22.63 2.03
C ALA A 47 -14.10 -21.51 1.77
N TYR A 48 -12.91 -21.60 2.36
CA TYR A 48 -11.85 -20.61 2.15
C TYR A 48 -11.32 -20.61 0.71
N LEU A 49 -11.10 -21.79 0.13
CA LEU A 49 -10.62 -21.93 -1.24
C LEU A 49 -11.68 -21.46 -2.25
N ASN A 50 -12.95 -21.79 -2.04
CA ASN A 50 -14.06 -21.32 -2.86
C ASN A 50 -14.19 -19.80 -2.82
N HIS A 51 -14.11 -19.20 -1.63
CA HIS A 51 -14.10 -17.74 -1.50
C HIS A 51 -12.90 -17.10 -2.22
N THR A 52 -11.72 -17.72 -2.12
CA THR A 52 -10.51 -17.25 -2.82
C THR A 52 -10.68 -17.30 -4.34
N LEU A 53 -11.30 -18.36 -4.86
CA LEU A 53 -11.64 -18.50 -6.28
C LEU A 53 -12.64 -17.45 -6.73
N GLU A 54 -13.71 -17.25 -5.97
CA GLU A 54 -14.75 -16.26 -6.27
C GLU A 54 -14.17 -14.83 -6.36
N VAL A 55 -13.32 -14.44 -5.39
CA VAL A 55 -12.64 -13.13 -5.39
C VAL A 55 -11.74 -12.98 -6.61
N TYR A 56 -11.00 -14.03 -6.98
CA TYR A 56 -10.12 -14.02 -8.14
C TYR A 56 -10.91 -13.85 -9.44
N GLU A 57 -11.99 -14.61 -9.63
CA GLU A 57 -12.86 -14.54 -10.81
C GLU A 57 -13.57 -13.18 -10.92
N LYS A 58 -14.08 -12.64 -9.81
CA LYS A 58 -14.64 -11.28 -9.76
C LYS A 58 -13.61 -10.23 -10.21
N GLY A 59 -12.35 -10.36 -9.77
CA GLY A 59 -11.26 -9.48 -10.18
C GLY A 59 -10.94 -9.58 -11.68
N LEU A 60 -10.98 -10.78 -12.26
CA LEU A 60 -10.81 -10.97 -13.71
C LEU A 60 -11.96 -10.34 -14.50
N ASN A 61 -13.20 -10.54 -14.05
CA ASN A 61 -14.38 -9.99 -14.71
C ASN A 61 -14.43 -8.46 -14.65
N GLN A 62 -14.03 -7.84 -13.54
CA GLN A 62 -13.88 -6.39 -13.47
C GLN A 62 -12.81 -5.86 -14.43
N LYS A 63 -11.66 -6.55 -14.56
CA LYS A 63 -10.62 -6.18 -15.52
C LYS A 63 -11.11 -6.29 -16.97
N ARG A 64 -11.90 -7.32 -17.30
CA ARG A 64 -12.54 -7.47 -18.62
C ARG A 64 -13.53 -6.34 -18.90
N LYS A 65 -14.43 -6.01 -17.96
CA LYS A 65 -15.38 -4.90 -18.11
C LYS A 65 -14.68 -3.55 -18.35
N LYS A 66 -13.59 -3.28 -17.62
CA LYS A 66 -12.78 -2.06 -17.84
C LYS A 66 -12.13 -2.04 -19.23
N ARG A 67 -11.66 -3.18 -19.74
CA ARG A 67 -11.13 -3.26 -21.11
C ARG A 67 -12.21 -3.02 -22.17
N ILE A 68 -13.40 -3.60 -22.00
CA ILE A 68 -14.53 -3.39 -22.92
C ILE A 68 -14.95 -1.91 -22.93
N GLN A 69 -15.05 -1.27 -21.76
CA GLN A 69 -15.33 0.18 -21.65
C GLN A 69 -14.24 1.08 -22.23
N ILE A 70 -13.01 0.59 -22.43
CA ILE A 70 -11.94 1.33 -23.12
C ILE A 70 -12.04 1.13 -24.65
N ILE A 71 -12.64 0.04 -25.11
CA ILE A 71 -12.81 -0.27 -26.54
C ILE A 71 -14.08 0.39 -27.11
N GLU A 72 -15.18 0.42 -26.37
CA GLU A 72 -16.46 1.06 -26.77
C GLU A 72 -16.34 2.55 -27.19
N PRO A 73 -15.50 3.39 -26.56
CA PRO A 73 -15.27 4.77 -27.01
C PRO A 73 -14.48 4.87 -28.31
N PHE A 74 -13.75 3.82 -28.72
CA PHE A 74 -12.87 3.83 -29.88
C PHE A 74 -13.57 3.40 -31.18
N GLU A 75 -14.69 2.67 -31.13
CA GLU A 75 -15.46 2.31 -32.33
C GLU A 75 -16.12 3.54 -32.98
N ASN A 76 -16.40 4.60 -32.21
CA ASN A 76 -16.92 5.86 -32.72
C ASN A 76 -15.88 6.73 -33.49
N LEU A 77 -14.60 6.35 -33.51
CA LEU A 77 -13.60 7.00 -34.36
C LEU A 77 -13.44 6.33 -35.75
N SER A 78 -14.15 5.23 -36.02
CA SER A 78 -13.98 4.46 -37.27
C SER A 78 -14.76 5.02 -38.48
N TYR A 79 -15.54 6.08 -38.32
CA TYR A 79 -16.26 6.74 -39.42
C TYR A 79 -15.81 8.18 -39.51
N ASN A 80 -14.69 8.44 -40.19
CA ASN A 80 -14.32 9.71 -40.84
C ASN A 80 -12.95 9.56 -41.53
N ILE A 81 -12.83 8.63 -42.47
CA ILE A 81 -11.80 8.73 -43.50
C ILE A 81 -12.56 8.72 -44.83
N ASP A 82 -12.86 9.92 -45.30
CA ASP A 82 -13.29 10.18 -46.67
C ASP A 82 -12.26 9.55 -47.61
N MET A 83 -12.70 8.55 -48.37
CA MET A 83 -11.95 8.08 -49.54
C MET A 83 -12.04 9.17 -50.63
N ALA A 84 -11.17 10.17 -50.53
CA ALA A 84 -10.76 10.97 -51.67
C ALA A 84 -9.59 10.23 -52.33
N SER A 85 -9.89 9.51 -53.40
CA SER A 85 -8.92 8.92 -54.32
C SER A 85 -8.03 10.02 -54.92
N GLN A 86 -6.82 10.17 -54.39
CA GLN A 86 -5.73 10.88 -55.05
C GLN A 86 -4.44 10.10 -54.89
N GLU A 87 -3.96 9.59 -56.02
CA GLU A 87 -2.66 8.98 -56.20
C GLU A 87 -1.55 9.96 -55.79
N PHE A 88 -0.90 9.71 -54.66
CA PHE A 88 0.36 10.36 -54.33
C PHE A 88 1.37 9.30 -53.86
N GLN A 89 2.33 9.08 -54.75
CA GLN A 89 3.72 8.63 -54.58
C GLN A 89 4.18 8.33 -53.15
N ASP A 90 4.80 7.15 -53.02
CA ASP A 90 5.69 6.68 -51.97
C ASP A 90 6.29 7.76 -51.06
N THR A 91 5.70 7.92 -49.87
CA THR A 91 6.44 7.99 -48.60
C THR A 91 5.44 7.81 -47.47
N VAL A 92 5.27 6.57 -47.01
CA VAL A 92 4.56 6.28 -45.76
C VAL A 92 5.31 7.04 -44.66
N PRO A 93 4.72 8.04 -43.96
CA PRO A 93 5.34 8.56 -42.77
C PRO A 93 5.32 7.41 -41.78
N ILE A 94 6.49 6.84 -41.46
CA ILE A 94 6.62 5.82 -40.43
C ILE A 94 6.18 6.49 -39.13
N CYS A 95 4.91 6.30 -38.76
CA CYS A 95 4.40 6.78 -37.51
C CYS A 95 5.02 5.91 -36.43
N ASN A 96 6.02 6.44 -35.71
CA ASN A 96 6.62 5.79 -34.55
C ASN A 96 5.62 5.80 -33.39
N HIS A 97 4.58 4.96 -33.50
CA HIS A 97 3.55 4.79 -32.49
C HIS A 97 4.16 4.49 -31.10
N GLU A 98 5.31 3.84 -31.07
CA GLU A 98 6.08 3.58 -29.85
C GLU A 98 6.57 4.86 -29.17
N GLU A 99 7.11 5.83 -29.94
CA GLU A 99 7.57 7.11 -29.38
C GLU A 99 6.41 7.94 -28.84
N GLU A 100 5.27 7.93 -29.54
CA GLU A 100 4.07 8.63 -29.08
C GLU A 100 3.54 8.03 -27.77
N ILE A 101 3.48 6.69 -27.69
CA ILE A 101 3.09 5.97 -26.47
C ILE A 101 4.06 6.30 -25.34
N ASN A 102 5.37 6.25 -25.58
CA ASN A 102 6.38 6.56 -24.57
C ASN A 102 6.29 8.01 -24.09
N CYS A 103 6.05 8.97 -24.98
CA CYS A 103 5.83 10.36 -24.63
C CYS A 103 4.59 10.54 -23.73
N ARG A 104 3.47 9.88 -24.06
CA ARG A 104 2.25 9.92 -23.25
C ARG A 104 2.47 9.28 -21.88
N VAL A 105 3.08 8.10 -21.84
CA VAL A 105 3.41 7.39 -20.58
C VAL A 105 4.32 8.24 -19.70
N LYS A 106 5.37 8.84 -20.26
CA LYS A 106 6.29 9.70 -19.52
C LYS A 106 5.58 10.91 -18.92
N LYS A 107 4.73 11.59 -19.69
CA LYS A 107 3.98 12.76 -19.22
C LYS A 107 3.04 12.42 -18.05
N GLU A 108 2.33 11.29 -18.15
CA GLU A 108 1.45 10.83 -17.06
C GLU A 108 2.25 10.41 -15.82
N LEU A 109 3.40 9.76 -16.01
CA LEU A 109 4.29 9.37 -14.91
C LEU A 109 4.86 10.60 -14.19
N ASP A 110 5.30 11.61 -14.93
CA ASP A 110 5.81 12.87 -14.37
C ASP A 110 4.70 13.62 -13.62
N SER A 111 3.49 13.66 -14.19
CA SER A 111 2.30 14.24 -13.56
C SER A 111 1.95 13.54 -12.24
N LEU A 112 1.96 12.20 -12.22
CA LEU A 112 1.70 11.41 -11.02
C LEU A 112 2.78 11.62 -9.96
N SER A 113 4.05 11.58 -10.35
CA SER A 113 5.20 11.81 -9.45
C SER A 113 5.09 13.16 -8.76
N ARG A 114 4.79 14.23 -9.52
CA ARG A 114 4.60 15.58 -8.97
C ARG A 114 3.45 15.64 -7.97
N LYS A 115 2.30 15.04 -8.29
CA LYS A 115 1.15 14.99 -7.36
C LYS A 115 1.48 14.24 -6.07
N LEU A 116 2.24 13.15 -6.17
CA LEU A 116 2.66 12.37 -5.02
C LEU A 116 3.61 13.18 -4.12
N LEU A 117 4.57 13.89 -4.72
CA LEU A 117 5.47 14.79 -4.01
C LEU A 117 4.71 15.91 -3.31
N GLU A 118 3.80 16.59 -4.01
CA GLU A 118 3.01 17.69 -3.43
C GLU A 118 2.13 17.20 -2.26
N TYR A 119 1.49 16.03 -2.41
CA TYR A 119 0.69 15.44 -1.36
C TYR A 119 1.55 15.07 -0.14
N ASN A 120 2.70 14.44 -0.38
CA ASN A 120 3.62 14.06 0.68
C ASN A 120 4.18 15.29 1.39
N GLU A 121 4.57 16.32 0.65
CA GLU A 121 5.04 17.58 1.21
C GLU A 121 3.97 18.20 2.10
N LYS A 122 2.73 18.35 1.61
CA LYS A 122 1.63 18.93 2.41
C LYS A 122 1.33 18.11 3.67
N THR A 123 1.27 16.78 3.52
CA THR A 123 0.85 15.89 4.61
C THR A 123 1.97 15.70 5.64
N PHE A 124 3.16 15.33 5.18
CA PHE A 124 4.29 15.07 6.07
C PHE A 124 4.87 16.36 6.64
N SER A 125 4.89 17.49 5.91
CA SER A 125 5.47 18.71 6.49
C SER A 125 4.68 19.19 7.69
N SER A 126 3.34 19.23 7.60
CA SER A 126 2.50 19.63 8.74
C SER A 126 2.67 18.66 9.91
N PHE A 127 2.71 17.35 9.64
CA PHE A 127 2.92 16.34 10.67
C PHE A 127 4.30 16.46 11.35
N MET A 128 5.36 16.68 10.57
CA MET A 128 6.72 16.84 11.09
C MET A 128 6.87 18.13 11.90
N GLN A 129 6.21 19.22 11.48
CA GLN A 129 6.17 20.47 12.23
C GLN A 129 5.47 20.27 13.58
N GLU A 130 4.33 19.58 13.62
CA GLU A 130 3.60 19.30 14.85
C GLU A 130 4.42 18.43 15.83
N ILE A 131 5.07 17.37 15.33
CA ILE A 131 5.99 16.55 16.16
C ILE A 131 7.10 17.41 16.73
N THR A 132 7.72 18.25 15.90
CA THR A 132 8.84 19.11 16.32
C THR A 132 8.39 20.07 17.42
N LYS A 133 7.23 20.70 17.25
CA LYS A 133 6.62 21.59 18.24
C LYS A 133 6.37 20.88 19.58
N GLN A 134 5.74 19.71 19.55
CA GLN A 134 5.48 18.94 20.78
C GLN A 134 6.77 18.52 21.49
N LEU A 135 7.82 18.18 20.74
CA LEU A 135 9.11 17.83 21.30
C LEU A 135 9.77 19.03 21.98
N GLU A 136 9.74 20.20 21.33
CA GLU A 136 10.28 21.44 21.86
C GLU A 136 9.55 21.90 23.14
N GLU A 137 8.22 21.83 23.16
CA GLU A 137 7.41 22.12 24.34
C GLU A 137 7.78 21.20 25.52
N ARG A 138 7.93 19.89 25.27
CA ARG A 138 8.35 18.93 26.31
C ARG A 138 9.75 19.21 26.82
N VAL A 139 10.69 19.56 25.94
CA VAL A 139 12.06 19.92 26.32
C VAL A 139 12.05 21.17 27.20
N ASN A 140 11.26 22.19 26.85
CA ASN A 140 11.16 23.41 27.63
C ASN A 140 10.59 23.16 29.03
N VAL A 141 9.50 22.38 29.14
CA VAL A 141 8.93 21.97 30.43
C VAL A 141 9.94 21.18 31.25
N ASN A 142 10.65 20.23 30.65
CA ASN A 142 11.67 19.44 31.35
C ASN A 142 12.83 20.31 31.85
N ASN A 143 13.29 21.30 31.07
CA ASN A 143 14.34 22.22 31.48
C ASN A 143 13.90 23.09 32.67
N LYS A 144 12.63 23.50 32.70
CA LYS A 144 12.07 24.24 33.84
C LYS A 144 12.03 23.36 35.10
N LEU A 145 11.49 22.14 34.99
CA LEU A 145 11.45 21.18 36.09
C LEU A 145 12.86 20.85 36.62
N ARG A 146 13.83 20.70 35.73
CA ARG A 146 15.22 20.47 36.11
C ARG A 146 15.77 21.63 36.93
N SER A 147 15.51 22.87 36.52
CA SER A 147 15.92 24.06 37.28
C SER A 147 15.27 24.11 38.67
N GLU A 148 13.99 23.78 38.77
CA GLU A 148 13.27 23.70 40.05
C GLU A 148 13.84 22.60 40.97
N ILE A 149 14.17 21.42 40.42
CA ILE A 149 14.81 20.32 41.15
C ILE A 149 16.17 20.75 41.71
N GLU A 150 16.99 21.45 40.93
CA GLU A 150 18.29 21.94 41.40
C GLU A 150 18.14 22.97 42.53
N GLN A 151 17.15 23.87 42.43
CA GLN A 151 16.85 24.79 43.53
C GLN A 151 16.42 24.06 44.80
N GLN A 152 15.59 23.02 44.68
CA GLN A 152 15.17 22.21 45.82
C GLN A 152 16.33 21.45 46.46
N LYS A 153 17.25 20.90 45.66
CA LYS A 153 18.46 20.24 46.18
C LYS A 153 19.32 21.19 47.02
N ILE A 154 19.49 22.44 46.57
CA ILE A 154 20.25 23.45 47.32
C ILE A 154 19.58 23.72 48.68
N LYS A 155 18.27 23.97 48.69
CA LYS A 155 17.52 24.22 49.94
C LYS A 155 17.58 23.03 50.90
N LEU A 156 17.47 21.80 50.37
CA LEU A 156 17.58 20.59 51.17
C LEU A 156 18.97 20.49 51.83
N HIS A 157 20.03 20.74 51.05
CA HIS A 157 21.39 20.70 51.57
C HIS A 157 21.64 21.73 52.70
N GLU A 158 21.10 22.94 52.56
CA GLU A 158 21.16 23.97 53.61
C GLU A 158 20.41 23.54 54.88
N ALA A 159 19.20 22.99 54.72
CA ALA A 159 18.41 22.49 55.85
C ALA A 159 19.11 21.32 56.57
N GLU A 160 19.71 20.38 55.82
CA GLU A 160 20.53 19.30 56.38
C GLU A 160 21.72 19.82 57.17
N LYS A 161 22.41 20.86 56.67
CA LYS A 161 23.54 21.49 57.36
C LYS A 161 23.09 22.13 58.68
N LEU A 162 21.97 22.86 58.68
CA LEU A 162 21.40 23.46 59.90
C LEU A 162 20.98 22.41 60.93
N LEU A 163 20.34 21.33 60.49
CA LEU A 163 19.95 20.22 61.36
C LEU A 163 21.16 19.56 62.02
N ARG A 164 22.26 19.36 61.28
CA ARG A 164 23.52 18.85 61.86
C ARG A 164 24.11 19.78 62.90
N THR A 165 24.00 21.09 62.72
CA THR A 165 24.48 22.06 63.72
C THR A 165 23.60 22.16 64.97
N LEU A 166 22.31 21.85 64.86
CA LEU A 166 21.38 21.85 66.00
C LEU A 166 21.44 20.56 66.83
N ASN A 167 21.87 19.46 66.22
CA ASN A 167 21.98 18.15 66.86
C ASN A 167 23.38 17.87 67.45
N ASN A 168 24.31 18.84 67.35
CA ASN A 168 25.62 18.83 68.00
C ASN A 168 25.62 19.80 69.18
#